data_AF-A0A2T7FCN4-F1
#
_entry.id   AF-A0A2T7FCN4-F1
#
_cell.length_a   1.000
_cell.length_b   1.000
_cell.length_c   1.000
_cell.angle_alpha   90.00
_cell.angle_beta   90.00
_cell.angle_gamma   90.00
#
_symmetry.space_group_name_H-M   'P 1'
#
loop_
_entity.id
_entity.type
_entity.pdbx_description
1 polymer ?
#
loop_
_entity_poly.entity_id
_entity_poly.type
_entity_poly.pdbx_seq_one_letter_code
_entity_poly.pdbx_strand_id
1 'polypeptide(L)'
;MAPEVIRGTPYGRSADIWSLGCTVLEMFVQRPPYPDDNWVSAFYQIGRGQLPTVPSSLPLVAREFIHKCLRVNPDDLPSADELLGHPFVALPDSEQHVA
;
A
#
# COMPACT_ATOMS: atom_id res chain seq x y z
N MET A 1 10.27 -1.97 1.58
CA MET A 1 10.67 -1.05 2.67
C MET A 1 10.00 0.30 2.42
N ALA A 2 9.53 0.95 3.47
CA ALA A 2 8.89 2.26 3.36
C ALA A 2 9.93 3.40 3.14
N PRO A 3 9.55 4.53 2.52
CA PRO A 3 10.47 5.63 2.22
C PRO A 3 11.23 6.16 3.43
N GLU A 4 10.56 6.31 4.57
CA GLU A 4 11.14 6.79 5.82
C GLU A 4 12.24 5.85 6.34
N VAL A 5 12.02 4.52 6.24
CA VAL A 5 12.98 3.52 6.69
C VAL A 5 14.24 3.54 5.81
N ILE A 6 14.08 3.71 4.50
CA ILE A 6 15.21 3.82 3.56
C ILE A 6 16.03 5.09 3.84
N ARG A 7 15.38 6.18 4.26
CA ARG A 7 16.03 7.45 4.60
C ARG A 7 16.67 7.46 6.00
N GLY A 8 16.60 6.35 6.73
CA GLY A 8 17.17 6.23 8.07
C GLY A 8 16.28 6.78 9.19
N THR A 9 15.04 7.14 8.90
CA THR A 9 14.04 7.44 9.94
C THR A 9 13.68 6.13 10.66
N PRO A 10 13.49 6.17 12.00
CA PRO A 10 13.08 4.99 12.75
C PRO A 10 11.81 4.33 12.20
N TYR A 11 11.80 3.00 12.23
CA TYR A 11 10.62 2.22 11.89
C TYR A 11 9.44 2.56 12.80
N GLY A 12 8.24 2.60 12.22
CA GLY A 12 6.99 2.81 12.94
C GLY A 12 5.81 2.13 12.24
N ARG A 13 4.61 2.28 12.81
CA ARG A 13 3.37 1.67 12.28
C ARG A 13 3.07 2.10 10.84
N SER A 14 3.49 3.30 10.45
CA SER A 14 3.38 3.81 9.06
C SER A 14 4.09 2.90 8.06
N ALA A 15 5.22 2.30 8.43
CA ALA A 15 5.98 1.41 7.57
C ALA A 15 5.26 0.07 7.33
N ASP A 16 4.48 -0.41 8.31
CA ASP A 16 3.58 -1.56 8.14
C ASP A 16 2.47 -1.25 7.14
N ILE A 17 1.86 -0.05 7.24
CA ILE A 17 0.80 0.41 6.33
C ILE A 17 1.30 0.54 4.89
N TRP A 18 2.49 1.10 4.70
CA TRP A 18 3.17 1.10 3.40
C TRP A 18 3.35 -0.31 2.86
N SER A 19 3.85 -1.23 3.68
CA SER A 19 4.12 -2.61 3.27
C SER A 19 2.83 -3.34 2.90
N LEU A 20 1.73 -3.10 3.63
CA LEU A 20 0.39 -3.59 3.28
C LEU A 20 -0.06 -3.08 1.90
N GLY A 21 0.13 -1.79 1.61
CA GLY A 21 -0.18 -1.22 0.29
C GLY A 21 0.60 -1.88 -0.84
N CYS A 22 1.89 -2.13 -0.63
CA CYS A 22 2.73 -2.88 -1.56
C CYS A 22 2.23 -4.31 -1.76
N THR A 23 1.90 -5.04 -0.68
CA THR A 23 1.39 -6.41 -0.75
C THR A 23 0.07 -6.49 -1.50
N VAL A 24 -0.88 -5.58 -1.23
CA VAL A 24 -2.16 -5.56 -1.93
C VAL A 24 -1.97 -5.28 -3.42
N LEU A 25 -1.12 -4.31 -3.77
CA LEU A 25 -0.78 -4.04 -5.18
C LEU A 25 -0.17 -5.27 -5.85
N GLU A 26 0.82 -5.90 -5.22
CA GLU A 26 1.49 -7.11 -5.71
C GLU A 26 0.51 -8.26 -5.96
N MET A 27 -0.45 -8.47 -5.06
CA MET A 27 -1.51 -9.49 -5.25
C MET A 27 -2.35 -9.24 -6.51
N PHE A 28 -2.66 -7.97 -6.81
CA PHE A 28 -3.42 -7.63 -8.02
C PHE A 28 -2.60 -7.77 -9.31
N VAL A 29 -1.33 -7.37 -9.29
CA VAL A 29 -0.49 -7.32 -10.50
C VAL A 29 0.35 -8.58 -10.71
N GLN A 30 0.39 -9.48 -9.72
CA GLN A 30 1.15 -10.74 -9.70
C GLN A 30 2.65 -10.56 -9.96
N ARG A 31 3.18 -9.40 -9.58
CA ARG A 31 4.61 -9.05 -9.68
C ARG A 31 4.96 -8.01 -8.62
N PRO A 32 6.25 -7.86 -8.27
CA PRO A 32 6.67 -6.84 -7.32
C PRO A 32 6.19 -5.44 -7.77
N PRO A 33 5.87 -4.54 -6.82
CA PRO A 33 5.47 -3.16 -7.13
C PRO A 33 6.51 -2.40 -7.98
N TYR A 34 7.78 -2.83 -7.90
CA TYR A 34 8.93 -2.34 -8.65
C TYR A 34 9.58 -3.53 -9.39
N PRO A 35 9.07 -3.95 -10.57
CA PRO A 35 9.38 -5.23 -11.20
C PRO A 35 10.72 -5.28 -11.97
N ASP A 36 11.19 -4.14 -12.48
CA ASP A 36 12.30 -4.07 -13.46
C ASP A 36 13.64 -3.73 -12.80
N ASP A 37 13.65 -3.71 -11.47
CA ASP A 37 14.72 -3.16 -10.67
C ASP A 37 15.32 -4.23 -9.77
N ASN A 38 16.64 -4.33 -9.78
CA ASN A 38 17.30 -4.97 -8.65
C ASN A 38 16.93 -4.23 -7.36
N TRP A 39 17.10 -4.88 -6.22
CA TRP A 39 16.75 -4.32 -4.91
C TRP A 39 17.37 -2.93 -4.66
N VAL A 40 18.56 -2.65 -5.23
CA VAL A 40 19.22 -1.33 -5.13
C VAL A 40 18.42 -0.26 -5.88
N SER A 41 17.99 -0.52 -7.11
CA SER A 41 17.22 0.45 -7.91
C SER A 41 15.84 0.70 -7.32
N ALA A 42 15.18 -0.34 -6.80
CA ALA A 42 13.91 -0.20 -6.08
C ALA A 42 14.10 0.70 -4.83
N PHE A 43 15.14 0.48 -4.03
CA PHE A 43 15.43 1.33 -2.87
C PHE A 43 15.74 2.77 -3.26
N TYR A 44 16.46 3.00 -4.36
CA TYR A 44 16.73 4.34 -4.86
C TYR A 44 15.44 5.08 -5.25
N GLN A 45 14.53 4.41 -5.96
CA GLN A 45 13.23 4.99 -6.34
C GLN A 45 12.38 5.33 -5.12
N ILE A 46 12.21 4.37 -4.20
CA ILE A 46 11.44 4.56 -2.97
C ILE A 46 12.07 5.70 -2.14
N GLY A 47 13.40 5.74 -2.00
CA GLY A 47 14.12 6.79 -1.28
C GLY A 47 13.88 8.19 -1.88
N ARG A 48 13.76 8.31 -3.20
CA ARG A 48 13.38 9.54 -3.90
C ARG A 48 11.89 9.89 -3.82
N GLY A 49 11.09 9.05 -3.18
CA GLY A 49 9.63 9.24 -3.06
C GLY A 49 8.87 8.86 -4.33
N GLN A 50 9.46 8.07 -5.22
CA GLN A 50 8.77 7.57 -6.39
C GLN A 50 7.83 6.42 -5.99
N LEU A 51 6.54 6.64 -6.18
CA LEU A 51 5.49 5.65 -5.91
C LEU A 51 5.45 4.58 -7.01
N PRO A 52 5.05 3.34 -6.69
CA PRO A 52 4.88 2.31 -7.71
C PRO A 52 3.65 2.64 -8.57
N THR A 53 3.64 2.14 -9.80
CA THR A 53 2.52 2.33 -10.73
C THR A 53 1.33 1.47 -10.30
N VAL A 54 0.18 2.10 -10.06
CA VAL A 54 -1.10 1.44 -9.83
C VAL A 54 -1.89 1.43 -11.15
N PRO A 55 -2.11 0.27 -11.81
CA PRO A 55 -2.80 0.22 -13.10
C PRO A 55 -4.25 0.70 -12.98
N SER A 56 -4.72 1.49 -13.95
CA SER A 56 -6.11 1.97 -14.00
C SER A 56 -7.14 0.86 -14.23
N SER A 57 -6.69 -0.33 -14.65
CA SER A 57 -7.52 -1.52 -14.82
C SER A 57 -7.99 -2.15 -13.51
N LEU A 58 -7.36 -1.82 -12.38
CA LEU A 58 -7.80 -2.31 -11.06
C LEU A 58 -9.14 -1.66 -10.68
N PRO A 59 -10.00 -2.39 -9.93
CA PRO A 59 -11.22 -1.82 -9.37
C PRO A 59 -10.95 -0.50 -8.64
N LEU A 60 -11.80 0.52 -8.85
CA LEU A 60 -11.60 1.85 -8.26
C LEU A 60 -11.37 1.78 -6.74
N VAL A 61 -12.19 1.00 -6.04
CA VAL A 61 -12.09 0.80 -4.58
C VAL A 61 -10.73 0.25 -4.14
N ALA A 62 -10.13 -0.64 -4.93
CA ALA A 62 -8.80 -1.18 -4.65
C ALA A 62 -7.72 -0.13 -4.90
N ARG A 63 -7.83 0.64 -6.00
CA ARG A 63 -6.88 1.73 -6.31
C ARG A 63 -6.89 2.80 -5.21
N GLU A 64 -8.06 3.19 -4.73
CA GLU A 64 -8.19 4.17 -3.65
C GLU A 64 -7.57 3.65 -2.34
N PHE A 65 -7.77 2.38 -2.01
CA PHE A 65 -7.13 1.74 -0.86
C PHE A 65 -5.61 1.75 -0.98
N ILE A 66 -5.08 1.28 -2.12
CA ILE A 66 -3.64 1.24 -2.39
C ILE A 66 -3.03 2.66 -2.31
N HIS A 67 -3.69 3.67 -2.88
CA HIS A 67 -3.22 5.05 -2.82
C HIS A 67 -3.30 5.68 -1.42
N LYS A 68 -4.18 5.21 -0.54
CA LYS A 68 -4.17 5.58 0.88
C LYS A 68 -2.97 4.98 1.61
N CYS A 69 -2.60 3.74 1.28
CA CYS A 69 -1.45 3.06 1.90
C CYS A 69 -0.08 3.48 1.34
N LEU A 70 -0.02 4.07 0.15
CA LEU A 70 1.24 4.43 -0.52
C LEU A 70 1.45 5.94 -0.59
N ARG A 71 1.90 6.52 0.53
CA ARG A 71 2.27 7.94 0.68
C ARG A 71 3.73 8.08 1.10
N VAL A 72 4.38 9.14 0.63
CA VAL A 72 5.81 9.38 0.89
C VAL A 72 6.05 9.91 2.30
N ASN A 73 5.12 10.73 2.80
CA ASN A 73 5.15 11.22 4.16
C ASN A 73 4.46 10.20 5.08
N PRO A 74 5.15 9.64 6.09
CA PRO A 74 4.53 8.68 7.00
C PRO A 74 3.36 9.26 7.80
N ASP A 75 3.35 10.56 8.06
CA ASP A 75 2.26 11.23 8.80
C ASP A 75 0.96 11.33 7.98
N ASP A 76 1.03 11.13 6.66
CA ASP A 76 -0.15 11.10 5.78
C ASP A 76 -0.80 9.70 5.74
N LEU A 77 -0.14 8.68 6.30
CA LEU A 77 -0.62 7.31 6.27
C LEU A 77 -1.66 7.09 7.38
N PRO A 78 -2.82 6.49 7.05
CA PRO A 78 -3.83 6.17 8.04
C PRO A 78 -3.33 5.07 8.99
N SER A 79 -3.92 5.01 10.17
CA SER A 79 -3.82 3.86 11.07
C SER A 79 -4.50 2.62 10.47
N ALA A 80 -4.14 1.45 11.00
CA ALA A 80 -4.79 0.19 10.62
C ALA A 80 -6.29 0.23 10.93
N ASP A 81 -6.68 0.80 12.07
CA ASP A 81 -8.08 0.97 12.48
C ASP A 81 -8.88 1.81 11.48
N GLU A 82 -8.30 2.90 10.95
CA GLU A 82 -8.94 3.71 9.91
C GLU A 82 -9.09 2.95 8.59
N LEU A 83 -8.12 2.09 8.25
CA LEU A 83 -8.17 1.27 7.04
C LEU A 83 -9.22 0.15 7.11
N LEU A 84 -9.54 -0.36 8.30
CA LEU A 84 -10.62 -1.35 8.48
C LEU A 84 -11.98 -0.79 8.04
N GLY A 85 -12.18 0.52 8.14
CA GLY A 85 -13.39 1.21 7.66
C GLY A 85 -13.40 1.47 6.15
N HIS A 86 -12.34 1.14 5.41
CA HIS A 86 -12.30 1.39 3.97
C HIS A 86 -13.21 0.39 3.22
N PRO A 87 -13.99 0.80 2.20
CA PRO A 87 -14.84 -0.11 1.42
C PRO A 87 -14.13 -1.26 0.69
N PHE A 88 -12.80 -1.24 0.66
CA PHE A 88 -11.99 -2.35 0.13
C PHE A 88 -11.91 -3.52 1.10
N VAL A 89 -11.93 -3.23 2.41
CA VAL A 89 -11.80 -4.20 3.50
C VAL A 89 -13.16 -4.48 4.15
N ALA A 90 -14.01 -3.45 4.25
CA ALA A 90 -15.36 -3.60 4.74
C ALA A 90 -16.14 -4.51 3.77
N LEU A 91 -16.53 -5.69 4.24
CA LEU A 91 -17.42 -6.58 3.52
C LEU A 91 -18.75 -5.85 3.26
N PRO A 92 -19.34 -5.94 2.06
CA PRO A 92 -20.75 -5.62 1.92
C PRO A 92 -21.56 -6.53 2.88
N ASP A 93 -22.64 -5.99 3.47
CA ASP A 93 -23.56 -6.69 4.40
C ASP A 93 -24.34 -7.85 3.72
N SER A 94 -23.68 -8.76 3.01
CA SER A 94 -24.33 -9.87 2.31
C SER A 94 -24.27 -11.21 3.05
N GLU A 95 -23.79 -11.27 4.30
CA GLU A 95 -23.79 -12.51 5.10
C GLU A 95 -24.34 -12.33 6.53
N GLN A 96 -25.49 -11.66 6.69
CA GLN A 96 -26.31 -11.74 7.92
C GLN A 96 -27.59 -12.57 7.74
N HIS A 97 -27.68 -13.44 6.74
CA HIS A 97 -28.88 -14.26 6.55
C HIS A 97 -28.64 -15.66 5.97
N VAL A 98 -27.77 -16.47 6.58
CA VAL A 98 -27.97 -17.93 6.60
C VAL A 98 -27.44 -18.51 7.92
N ALA A 99 -28.32 -19.26 8.58
CA ALA A 99 -28.19 -20.07 9.81
C ALA A 99 -28.51 -19.35 11.13
#